data_AF-A0A934WUX9-F1
#
_entry.id   AF-A0A934WUX9-F1
#
_cell.length_a   1.000
_cell.length_b   1.000
_cell.length_c   1.000
_cell.angle_alpha   90.00
_cell.angle_beta   90.00
_cell.angle_gamma   90.00
#
_symmetry.space_group_name_H-M   'P 1'
#
loop_
_entity.id
_entity.type
_entity.pdbx_description
1 polymer ?
#
loop_
_entity_poly.entity_id
_entity_poly.type
_entity_poly.pdbx_seq_one_letter_code
_entity_poly.pdbx_strand_id
1 'polypeptide(L)'
;MKYIFALTLTFFLFNIQTNGQELVNKWANSVSNIEGFLEIDKSKFDKWDLSNILSNQTQINPLSTYIGVFGPKYRRIDFHLMASKKEGTYEVTGKSKLGNNIQNLNGEFNLRKVFYRKQDYISDTLYIGVFDYILREPGLKEGDGEFRGTFSVVFYRINNQIQIFKTSSGDEPNFTNTFVGAWKRYNSDVERTVIFSFHPAGLYERLPYCEPLYSTKDMNDDFTIIKEEFIQYGWEDFNYNGQKSNWWK
;
A
#
# COMPACT_ATOMS: atom_id res chain seq x y z
N MET A 1 51.52 34.27 -11.77
CA MET A 1 50.41 34.69 -10.90
C MET A 1 49.15 34.81 -11.77
N LYS A 2 48.37 33.74 -11.93
CA LYS A 2 47.00 33.78 -12.45
C LYS A 2 46.22 32.65 -11.78
N TYR A 3 45.30 33.05 -10.90
CA TYR A 3 44.46 32.16 -10.14
C TYR A 3 43.30 31.64 -10.99
N ILE A 4 42.98 30.38 -10.70
CA ILE A 4 41.86 29.52 -11.07
C ILE A 4 40.52 30.20 -10.78
N PHE A 5 39.53 30.00 -11.65
CA PHE A 5 38.13 29.79 -11.23
C PHE A 5 37.41 28.94 -12.28
N ALA A 6 37.51 27.61 -12.14
CA ALA A 6 36.61 26.68 -12.79
C ALA A 6 35.46 26.41 -11.82
N LEU A 7 34.33 27.06 -12.04
CA LEU A 7 33.09 26.79 -11.32
C LEU A 7 32.45 25.55 -11.97
N THR A 8 32.68 24.37 -11.38
CA THR A 8 31.86 23.18 -11.67
C THR A 8 31.00 22.90 -10.45
N LEU A 9 29.81 23.51 -10.45
CA LEU A 9 28.76 23.22 -9.49
C LEU A 9 28.09 21.91 -9.90
N THR A 10 28.72 20.79 -9.56
CA THR A 10 28.09 19.46 -9.70
C THR A 10 27.10 19.30 -8.54
N PHE A 11 25.84 19.63 -8.79
CA PHE A 11 24.74 19.26 -7.92
C PHE A 11 24.65 17.74 -7.89
N PHE A 12 25.24 17.12 -6.86
CA PHE A 12 24.91 15.76 -6.48
C PHE A 12 23.49 15.76 -5.92
N LEU A 13 22.50 15.55 -6.80
CA LEU A 13 21.21 15.05 -6.37
C LEU A 13 21.43 13.61 -5.87
N PHE A 14 21.68 13.48 -4.57
CA PHE A 14 21.53 12.22 -3.87
C PHE A 14 20.05 11.83 -3.93
N ASN A 15 19.63 11.17 -5.01
CA ASN A 15 18.52 10.26 -4.94
C ASN A 15 18.99 9.08 -4.08
N ILE A 16 18.80 9.19 -2.77
CA ILE A 16 18.88 8.04 -1.89
C ILE A 16 17.72 7.14 -2.32
N GLN A 17 18.00 6.23 -3.24
CA GLN A 17 17.09 5.17 -3.60
C GLN A 17 17.04 4.24 -2.38
N THR A 18 16.08 4.50 -1.50
CA THR A 18 15.81 3.66 -0.33
C THR A 18 15.54 2.25 -0.83
N ASN A 19 16.29 1.28 -0.30
CA ASN A 19 16.12 -0.13 -0.63
C ASN A 19 14.71 -0.56 -0.20
N GLY A 20 13.97 -1.28 -1.04
CA GLY A 20 12.60 -1.69 -0.70
C GLY A 20 12.54 -2.53 0.58
N GLN A 21 13.59 -3.30 0.88
CA GLN A 21 13.72 -4.05 2.13
C GLN A 21 13.85 -3.14 3.37
N GLU A 22 14.51 -1.99 3.24
CA GLU A 22 14.63 -1.01 4.31
C GLU A 22 13.26 -0.39 4.64
N LEU A 23 12.47 -0.08 3.61
CA LEU A 23 11.12 0.46 3.77
C LEU A 23 10.16 -0.55 4.41
N VAL A 24 10.26 -1.83 4.02
CA VAL A 24 9.51 -2.93 4.66
C VAL A 24 9.77 -2.97 6.17
N ASN A 25 11.05 -2.91 6.56
CA ASN A 25 11.43 -2.93 7.97
C ASN A 25 10.96 -1.67 8.71
N LYS A 26 11.09 -0.48 8.09
CA LYS A 26 10.59 0.78 8.66
C LYS A 26 9.08 0.73 8.89
N TRP A 27 8.33 0.19 7.94
CA TRP A 27 6.87 0.06 8.05
C TRP A 27 6.45 -0.92 9.15
N ALA A 28 7.06 -2.11 9.18
CA ALA A 28 6.78 -3.09 10.23
C ALA A 28 7.07 -2.54 11.64
N ASN A 29 8.15 -1.76 11.77
CA ASN A 29 8.51 -1.09 13.03
C ASN A 29 7.55 0.04 13.37
N SER A 30 7.13 0.87 12.40
CA SER A 30 6.19 1.97 12.68
C SER A 30 4.84 1.44 13.17
N VAL A 31 4.35 0.33 12.59
CA VAL A 31 3.10 -0.30 13.03
C VAL A 31 3.23 -0.90 14.43
N SER A 32 4.40 -1.47 14.76
CA SER A 32 4.64 -2.08 16.09
C SER A 32 4.76 -1.04 17.22
N ASN A 33 5.03 0.23 16.89
CA ASN A 33 5.23 1.32 17.83
C ASN A 33 4.02 2.27 17.92
N ILE A 34 2.86 1.88 17.39
CA ILE A 34 1.64 2.69 17.49
C ILE A 34 1.18 2.71 18.96
N GLU A 35 1.02 3.92 19.51
CA GLU A 35 0.61 4.11 20.89
C GLU A 35 -0.76 3.49 21.20
N GLY A 36 -0.86 2.86 22.37
CA GLY A 36 -2.09 2.22 22.85
C GLY A 36 -2.40 0.84 22.26
N PHE A 37 -1.65 0.38 21.25
CA PHE A 37 -1.79 -0.97 20.71
C PHE A 37 -0.87 -1.96 21.42
N LEU A 38 -1.43 -3.10 21.81
CA LEU A 38 -0.72 -4.19 22.48
C LEU A 38 -0.65 -5.41 21.56
N GLU A 39 0.53 -6.01 21.41
CA GLU A 39 0.71 -7.26 20.66
C GLU A 39 -0.02 -8.40 21.37
N ILE A 40 -0.71 -9.25 20.60
CA ILE A 40 -1.41 -10.44 21.10
C ILE A 40 -1.07 -11.67 20.29
N ASP A 41 -1.29 -12.83 20.90
CA ASP A 41 -1.15 -14.11 20.24
C ASP A 41 -2.04 -14.19 18.99
N LYS A 42 -1.38 -14.29 17.83
CA LYS A 42 -2.03 -14.38 16.52
C LYS A 42 -2.84 -15.66 16.34
N SER A 43 -2.57 -16.72 17.10
CA SER A 43 -3.33 -17.98 17.04
C SER A 43 -4.81 -17.79 17.33
N LYS A 44 -5.17 -16.73 18.07
CA LYS A 44 -6.56 -16.32 18.31
C LYS A 44 -7.32 -15.99 17.01
N PHE A 45 -6.61 -15.64 15.94
CA PHE A 45 -7.14 -15.28 14.62
C PHE A 45 -7.15 -16.47 13.66
N ASP A 46 -6.67 -17.66 14.07
CA ASP A 46 -6.73 -18.88 13.26
C ASP A 46 -8.17 -19.30 12.96
N LYS A 47 -9.13 -18.86 13.78
CA LYS A 47 -10.57 -19.09 13.55
C LYS A 47 -11.27 -17.96 12.78
N TRP A 48 -10.58 -16.84 12.55
CA TRP A 48 -11.16 -15.67 11.89
C TRP A 48 -10.82 -15.72 10.41
N ASP A 49 -11.80 -15.45 9.56
CA ASP A 49 -11.58 -15.35 8.13
C ASP A 49 -11.47 -13.87 7.72
N LEU A 50 -10.25 -13.44 7.41
CA LEU A 50 -9.95 -12.06 6.99
C LEU A 50 -10.04 -11.90 5.46
N SER A 51 -10.42 -12.94 4.71
CA SER A 51 -10.44 -12.93 3.23
C SER A 51 -11.19 -11.73 2.66
N ASN A 52 -12.35 -11.38 3.22
CA ASN A 52 -13.17 -10.26 2.72
C ASN A 52 -12.47 -8.90 2.85
N ILE A 53 -11.82 -8.64 3.98
CA ILE A 53 -11.13 -7.37 4.24
C ILE A 53 -9.80 -7.29 3.48
N LEU A 54 -9.13 -8.44 3.28
CA LEU A 54 -7.91 -8.57 2.49
C LEU A 54 -8.16 -8.49 0.98
N SER A 55 -9.37 -8.81 0.53
CA SER A 55 -9.82 -8.66 -0.85
C SER A 55 -10.47 -7.30 -1.14
N ASN A 56 -10.63 -6.47 -0.10
CA ASN A 56 -11.37 -5.20 -0.18
C ASN A 56 -12.81 -5.35 -0.69
N GLN A 57 -13.47 -6.48 -0.42
CA GLN A 57 -14.81 -6.79 -0.95
C GLN A 57 -15.96 -6.13 -0.16
N THR A 58 -15.65 -5.30 0.84
CA THR A 58 -16.63 -4.80 1.81
C THR A 58 -17.29 -3.47 1.43
N GLN A 59 -17.16 -2.99 0.19
CA GLN A 59 -17.82 -1.75 -0.27
C GLN A 59 -18.48 -1.91 -1.65
N ILE A 60 -19.48 -1.05 -1.89
CA ILE A 60 -20.51 -1.04 -2.97
C ILE A 60 -19.90 -0.82 -4.39
N ASN A 61 -18.63 -1.13 -4.61
CA ASN A 61 -17.98 -1.02 -5.91
C ASN A 61 -17.30 -2.35 -6.28
N PRO A 62 -17.77 -3.08 -7.30
CA PRO A 62 -17.25 -4.40 -7.68
C PRO A 62 -15.81 -4.37 -8.25
N LEU A 63 -15.16 -3.20 -8.22
CA LEU A 63 -13.81 -2.96 -8.72
C LEU A 63 -12.93 -2.41 -7.59
N SER A 64 -13.02 -3.04 -6.41
CA SER A 64 -12.13 -2.76 -5.29
C SER A 64 -10.68 -2.84 -5.75
N THR A 65 -10.03 -1.68 -5.82
CA THR A 65 -8.67 -1.53 -6.31
C THR A 65 -7.81 -0.94 -5.21
N TYR A 66 -6.65 -1.52 -4.99
CA TYR A 66 -5.58 -0.81 -4.33
C TYR A 66 -4.89 0.08 -5.35
N ILE A 67 -4.50 1.27 -4.95
CA ILE A 67 -3.84 2.23 -5.82
C ILE A 67 -2.56 2.68 -5.11
N GLY A 68 -1.49 2.81 -5.88
CA GLY A 68 -0.19 3.14 -5.32
C GLY A 68 0.82 3.63 -6.33
N VAL A 69 2.06 3.63 -5.90
CA VAL A 69 3.22 4.09 -6.64
C VAL A 69 4.15 2.92 -6.99
N PHE A 70 4.75 3.00 -8.17
CA PHE A 70 5.75 2.07 -8.68
C PHE A 70 7.02 2.81 -9.09
N GLY A 71 8.11 2.48 -8.41
CA GLY A 71 9.45 2.96 -8.71
C GLY A 71 9.66 4.46 -8.45
N PRO A 72 10.84 4.98 -8.84
CA PRO A 72 11.31 6.30 -8.41
C PRO A 72 10.56 7.49 -9.04
N LYS A 73 9.74 7.25 -10.07
CA LYS A 73 8.92 8.29 -10.71
C LYS A 73 7.49 8.36 -10.14
N TYR A 74 7.21 7.61 -9.08
CA TYR A 74 5.87 7.51 -8.48
C TYR A 74 4.78 7.20 -9.51
N ARG A 75 5.10 6.32 -10.48
CA ARG A 75 4.14 5.90 -11.51
C ARG A 75 2.97 5.21 -10.84
N ARG A 76 1.75 5.55 -11.23
CA ARG A 76 0.59 4.86 -10.69
C ARG A 76 0.62 3.38 -11.03
N ILE A 77 0.35 2.56 -10.04
CA ILE A 77 0.05 1.13 -10.19
C ILE A 77 -1.24 0.82 -9.45
N ASP A 78 -2.10 0.03 -10.09
CA ASP A 78 -3.36 -0.44 -9.51
C ASP A 78 -3.28 -1.94 -9.29
N PHE A 79 -3.94 -2.44 -8.24
CA PHE A 79 -4.10 -3.87 -7.96
C PHE A 79 -5.56 -4.20 -7.71
N HIS A 80 -6.02 -5.33 -8.22
CA HIS A 80 -7.28 -5.96 -7.82
C HIS A 80 -6.95 -7.35 -7.27
N LEU A 81 -7.19 -7.57 -5.98
CA LEU A 81 -6.74 -8.77 -5.27
C LEU A 81 -7.93 -9.47 -4.62
N MET A 82 -7.91 -10.80 -4.67
CA MET A 82 -8.87 -11.69 -4.03
C MET A 82 -8.07 -12.68 -3.18
N ALA A 83 -8.26 -12.59 -1.87
CA ALA A 83 -7.69 -13.49 -0.88
C ALA A 83 -8.69 -14.58 -0.50
N SER A 84 -8.21 -15.79 -0.28
CA SER A 84 -8.98 -16.90 0.27
C SER A 84 -8.15 -17.61 1.33
N LYS A 85 -8.72 -17.82 2.51
CA LYS A 85 -8.05 -18.48 3.61
C LYS A 85 -7.83 -19.97 3.32
N LYS A 86 -6.59 -20.45 3.50
CA LYS A 86 -6.21 -21.85 3.36
C LYS A 86 -5.14 -22.21 4.39
N GLU A 87 -5.40 -23.21 5.23
CA GLU A 87 -4.40 -23.79 6.16
C GLU A 87 -3.63 -22.76 7.04
N GLY A 88 -4.27 -21.65 7.42
CA GLY A 88 -3.66 -20.61 8.26
C GLY A 88 -2.91 -19.51 7.48
N THR A 89 -2.84 -19.62 6.16
CA THR A 89 -2.39 -18.57 5.23
C THR A 89 -3.56 -18.09 4.37
N TYR A 90 -3.32 -17.10 3.50
CA TYR A 90 -4.29 -16.64 2.53
C TYR A 90 -3.69 -16.79 1.13
N GLU A 91 -4.28 -17.62 0.28
CA GLU A 91 -3.96 -17.65 -1.14
C GLU A 91 -4.55 -16.42 -1.81
N VAL A 92 -3.79 -15.78 -2.70
CA VAL A 92 -4.18 -14.55 -3.36
C VAL A 92 -4.15 -14.76 -4.86
N THR A 93 -5.22 -14.32 -5.52
CA THR A 93 -5.29 -14.18 -6.98
C THR A 93 -5.67 -12.75 -7.32
N GLY A 94 -5.32 -12.28 -8.50
CA GLY A 94 -5.64 -10.90 -8.84
C GLY A 94 -5.05 -10.42 -10.15
N LYS A 95 -5.00 -9.10 -10.28
CA LYS A 95 -4.35 -8.42 -11.39
C LYS A 95 -3.59 -7.18 -10.90
N SER A 96 -2.46 -6.87 -11.53
CA SER A 96 -1.79 -5.57 -11.47
C SER A 96 -2.02 -4.80 -12.76
N LYS A 97 -2.01 -3.47 -12.70
CA LYS A 97 -2.01 -2.59 -13.86
C LYS A 97 -1.00 -1.46 -13.69
N LEU A 98 -0.06 -1.36 -14.61
CA LEU A 98 0.95 -0.30 -14.68
C LEU A 98 0.88 0.38 -16.05
N GLY A 99 0.25 1.56 -16.10
CA GLY A 99 -0.16 2.17 -17.36
C GLY A 99 -1.16 1.27 -18.11
N ASN A 100 -0.85 0.91 -19.36
CA ASN A 100 -1.69 0.01 -20.15
C ASN A 100 -1.34 -1.48 -19.99
N ASN A 101 -0.29 -1.83 -19.23
CA ASN A 101 0.08 -3.22 -19.01
C ASN A 101 -0.74 -3.81 -17.86
N ILE A 102 -1.49 -4.87 -18.13
CA ILE A 102 -2.26 -5.62 -17.14
C ILE A 102 -1.68 -7.03 -17.06
N GLN A 103 -1.38 -7.48 -15.85
CA GLN A 103 -0.87 -8.82 -15.58
C GLN A 103 -1.71 -9.52 -14.53
N ASN A 104 -1.89 -10.83 -14.71
CA ASN A 104 -2.48 -11.67 -13.67
C ASN A 104 -1.47 -11.84 -12.53
N LEU A 105 -1.98 -11.97 -11.31
CA LEU A 105 -1.19 -12.22 -10.12
C LEU A 105 -1.67 -13.49 -9.42
N ASN A 106 -0.72 -14.25 -8.91
CA ASN A 106 -0.94 -15.25 -7.88
C ASN A 106 0.01 -15.01 -6.70
N GLY A 107 -0.36 -15.44 -5.50
CA GLY A 107 0.44 -15.11 -4.33
C GLY A 107 -0.13 -15.59 -3.03
N GLU A 108 0.42 -15.05 -1.95
CA GLU A 108 0.02 -15.39 -0.60
C GLU A 108 0.19 -14.21 0.36
N PHE A 109 -0.69 -14.16 1.36
CA PHE A 109 -0.54 -13.32 2.54
C PHE A 109 -0.38 -14.19 3.78
N ASN A 110 0.61 -13.84 4.60
CA ASN A 110 0.98 -14.57 5.80
C ASN A 110 0.86 -13.68 7.02
N LEU A 111 -0.04 -14.03 7.95
CA LEU A 111 -0.22 -13.25 9.18
C LEU A 111 1.01 -13.38 10.09
N ARG A 112 1.69 -12.26 10.32
CA ARG A 112 2.92 -12.18 11.11
C ARG A 112 2.64 -11.78 12.55
N LYS A 113 1.87 -10.72 12.76
CA LYS A 113 1.55 -10.17 14.09
C LYS A 113 0.13 -9.63 14.14
N VAL A 114 -0.44 -9.60 15.34
CA VAL A 114 -1.70 -8.89 15.60
C VAL A 114 -1.53 -8.00 16.81
N PHE A 115 -2.01 -6.77 16.68
CA PHE A 115 -2.11 -5.82 17.78
C PHE A 115 -3.57 -5.52 18.06
N TYR A 116 -3.90 -5.18 19.30
CA TYR A 116 -5.23 -4.71 19.65
C TYR A 116 -5.18 -3.47 20.54
N ARG A 117 -6.25 -2.69 20.48
CA ARG A 117 -6.52 -1.59 21.39
C ARG A 117 -8.00 -1.59 21.75
N LYS A 118 -8.30 -1.46 23.04
CA LYS A 118 -9.66 -1.21 23.51
C LYS A 118 -9.97 0.26 23.27
N GLN A 119 -11.15 0.56 22.71
CA GLN A 119 -11.61 1.93 22.62
C GLN A 119 -12.58 2.23 23.76
N ASP A 120 -12.48 3.44 24.31
CA ASP A 120 -13.31 3.87 25.44
C ASP A 120 -14.72 4.30 25.00
N TYR A 121 -14.89 4.69 23.73
CA TYR A 121 -16.13 5.28 23.20
C TYR A 121 -16.90 4.39 22.21
N ILE A 122 -16.25 3.39 21.63
CA ILE A 122 -16.87 2.38 20.75
C ILE A 122 -16.75 1.06 21.51
N SER A 123 -17.84 0.27 21.60
CA SER A 123 -17.85 -1.02 22.31
C SER A 123 -16.90 -2.07 21.72
N ASP A 124 -16.18 -1.72 20.66
CA ASP A 124 -15.46 -2.65 19.81
C ASP A 124 -13.95 -2.50 19.98
N THR A 125 -13.28 -3.64 20.03
CA THR A 125 -11.82 -3.70 20.02
C THR A 125 -11.32 -3.47 18.60
N LEU A 126 -10.39 -2.53 18.43
CA LEU A 126 -9.64 -2.38 17.18
C LEU A 126 -8.51 -3.39 17.13
N TYR A 127 -8.28 -3.93 15.95
CA TYR A 127 -7.19 -4.84 15.64
C TYR A 127 -6.35 -4.30 14.48
N ILE A 128 -5.05 -4.50 14.56
CA ILE A 128 -4.13 -4.32 13.43
C ILE A 128 -3.52 -5.68 13.13
N GLY A 129 -3.83 -6.22 11.95
CA GLY A 129 -3.14 -7.40 11.42
C GLY A 129 -1.96 -6.96 10.57
N VAL A 130 -0.77 -7.45 10.87
CA VAL A 130 0.45 -7.24 10.08
C VAL A 130 0.79 -8.52 9.34
N PHE A 131 0.95 -8.41 8.03
CA PHE A 131 1.12 -9.53 7.13
C PHE A 131 2.35 -9.35 6.27
N ASP A 132 3.04 -10.44 5.98
CA ASP A 132 3.97 -10.48 4.86
C ASP A 132 3.21 -10.91 3.60
N TYR A 133 3.61 -10.37 2.45
CA TYR A 133 3.00 -10.71 1.17
C TYR A 133 4.02 -11.06 0.11
N ILE A 134 3.62 -11.97 -0.78
CA ILE A 134 4.28 -12.22 -2.05
C ILE A 134 3.22 -12.31 -3.14
N LEU A 135 3.37 -11.53 -4.21
CA LEU A 135 2.52 -11.57 -5.41
C LEU A 135 3.42 -11.74 -6.63
N ARG A 136 3.06 -12.64 -7.53
CA ARG A 136 3.87 -13.10 -8.65
C ARG A 136 3.14 -12.90 -9.95
N GLU A 137 3.83 -12.30 -10.92
CA GLU A 137 3.40 -12.28 -12.30
C GLU A 137 3.72 -13.63 -12.97
N PRO A 138 3.13 -13.97 -14.13
CA PRO A 138 3.24 -15.30 -14.71
C PRO A 138 4.66 -15.68 -15.17
N GLY A 139 5.57 -14.70 -15.34
CA GLY A 139 6.92 -14.94 -15.86
C GLY A 139 6.96 -15.27 -17.35
N LEU A 140 5.89 -14.93 -18.08
CA LEU A 140 5.73 -15.25 -19.50
C LEU A 140 6.23 -14.12 -20.41
N LYS A 141 6.40 -12.91 -19.88
CA LYS A 141 6.83 -11.73 -20.64
C LYS A 141 8.10 -11.13 -20.07
N GLU A 142 8.87 -10.48 -20.93
CA GLU A 142 9.98 -9.66 -20.47
C GLU A 142 9.44 -8.51 -19.62
N GLY A 143 10.02 -8.34 -18.43
CA GLY A 143 9.55 -7.35 -17.48
C GLY A 143 8.52 -7.87 -16.49
N ASP A 144 8.22 -9.17 -16.45
CA ASP A 144 7.52 -9.80 -15.34
C ASP A 144 8.44 -9.93 -14.10
N GLY A 145 7.82 -9.92 -12.92
CA GLY A 145 8.51 -10.04 -11.66
C GLY A 145 7.61 -10.41 -10.49
N GLU A 146 8.17 -10.24 -9.30
CA GLU A 146 7.56 -10.56 -8.02
C GLU A 146 7.49 -9.31 -7.15
N PHE A 147 6.32 -9.04 -6.59
CA PHE A 147 6.10 -8.09 -5.52
C PHE A 147 6.25 -8.80 -4.18
N ARG A 148 7.02 -8.24 -3.26
CA ARG A 148 7.16 -8.75 -1.89
C ARG A 148 7.25 -7.61 -0.88
N GLY A 149 6.72 -7.82 0.31
CA GLY A 149 6.84 -6.85 1.39
C GLY A 149 5.94 -7.17 2.58
N THR A 150 5.59 -6.12 3.32
CA THR A 150 4.70 -6.21 4.49
C THR A 150 3.55 -5.23 4.30
N PHE A 151 2.37 -5.61 4.78
CA PHE A 151 1.22 -4.72 4.84
C PHE A 151 0.53 -4.81 6.19
N SER A 152 -0.25 -3.79 6.52
CA SER A 152 -1.13 -3.79 7.67
C SER A 152 -2.58 -3.60 7.23
N VAL A 153 -3.49 -4.20 7.98
CA VAL A 153 -4.93 -3.98 7.88
C VAL A 153 -5.49 -3.67 9.25
N VAL A 154 -6.33 -2.65 9.31
CA VAL A 154 -7.00 -2.23 10.55
C VAL A 154 -8.45 -2.63 10.45
N PHE A 155 -8.94 -3.34 11.47
CA PHE A 155 -10.27 -3.91 11.45
C PHE A 155 -10.83 -4.03 12.86
N TYR A 156 -12.14 -4.18 12.92
CA TYR A 156 -12.86 -4.45 14.15
C TYR A 156 -13.88 -5.56 13.90
N ARG A 157 -14.49 -6.04 14.98
CA ARG A 157 -15.47 -7.12 14.91
C ARG A 157 -16.77 -6.70 15.60
N ILE A 158 -17.84 -6.60 14.81
CA ILE A 158 -19.21 -6.34 15.29
C ILE A 158 -20.07 -7.54 14.92
N ASN A 159 -20.88 -8.06 15.85
CA ASN A 159 -21.84 -9.14 15.60
C ASN A 159 -21.21 -10.36 14.87
N ASN A 160 -20.01 -10.75 15.29
CA ASN A 160 -19.18 -11.78 14.67
C ASN A 160 -18.69 -11.50 13.24
N GLN A 161 -19.03 -10.36 12.63
CA GLN A 161 -18.55 -9.94 11.32
C GLN A 161 -17.32 -9.05 11.45
N ILE A 162 -16.34 -9.26 10.57
CA ILE A 162 -15.10 -8.51 10.52
C ILE A 162 -15.28 -7.38 9.50
N GLN A 163 -14.97 -6.15 9.92
CA GLN A 163 -15.12 -4.95 9.10
C GLN A 163 -13.82 -4.16 9.08
N ILE A 164 -13.52 -3.55 7.93
CA ILE A 164 -12.39 -2.63 7.79
C ILE A 164 -12.68 -1.39 8.64
N PHE A 165 -11.71 -0.98 9.44
CA PHE A 165 -11.76 0.30 10.12
C PHE A 165 -11.39 1.40 9.12
N LYS A 166 -12.28 2.38 8.96
CA LYS A 166 -11.97 3.61 8.25
C LYS A 166 -12.44 4.78 9.10
N THR A 167 -11.52 5.67 9.45
CA THR A 167 -11.85 6.92 10.11
C THR A 167 -12.42 7.90 9.09
N SER A 168 -13.64 8.38 9.33
CA SER A 168 -14.27 9.42 8.50
C SER A 168 -13.90 10.84 8.99
N SER A 169 -13.44 10.95 10.24
CA SER A 169 -13.12 12.21 10.91
C SER A 169 -11.64 12.60 10.83
N GLY A 170 -10.79 11.71 10.30
CA GLY A 170 -9.34 11.93 10.30
C GLY A 170 -8.64 11.57 11.60
N ASP A 171 -9.39 11.25 12.64
CA ASP A 171 -8.84 10.69 13.87
C ASP A 171 -8.11 9.41 13.48
N GLU A 172 -6.80 9.35 13.72
CA GLU A 172 -5.95 8.21 13.36
C GLU A 172 -5.74 8.01 11.84
N PRO A 173 -5.13 9.01 11.16
CA PRO A 173 -5.02 9.03 9.69
C PRO A 173 -4.01 8.02 9.14
N ASN A 174 -3.14 7.50 10.00
CA ASN A 174 -2.13 6.51 9.65
C ASN A 174 -2.68 5.08 9.54
N PHE A 175 -3.98 4.87 9.79
CA PHE A 175 -4.62 3.55 9.86
C PHE A 175 -5.31 3.17 8.54
N THR A 176 -4.55 3.24 7.46
CA THR A 176 -5.00 2.79 6.14
C THR A 176 -4.41 1.43 5.81
N ASN A 177 -5.16 0.59 5.10
CA ASN A 177 -4.65 -0.69 4.60
C ASN A 177 -3.53 -0.43 3.59
N THR A 178 -2.30 -0.58 4.04
CA THR A 178 -1.12 -0.07 3.32
C THR A 178 -0.08 -1.17 3.19
N PHE A 179 0.34 -1.36 1.94
CA PHE A 179 1.35 -2.30 1.52
C PHE A 179 2.62 -1.54 1.21
N VAL A 180 3.72 -1.97 1.83
CA VAL A 180 5.05 -1.41 1.60
C VAL A 180 5.95 -2.55 1.17
N GLY A 181 6.58 -2.43 0.00
CA GLY A 181 7.45 -3.47 -0.51
C GLY A 181 8.24 -3.09 -1.74
N ALA A 182 8.66 -4.13 -2.44
CA ALA A 182 9.47 -4.04 -3.64
C ALA A 182 8.93 -4.98 -4.71
N TRP A 183 9.08 -4.56 -5.96
CA TRP A 183 8.98 -5.42 -7.13
C TRP A 183 10.37 -5.74 -7.64
N LYS A 184 10.66 -7.03 -7.87
CA LYS A 184 11.91 -7.51 -8.47
C LYS A 184 11.61 -8.26 -9.76
N ARG A 185 12.29 -7.90 -10.85
CA ARG A 185 12.19 -8.60 -12.13
C ARG A 185 12.74 -10.03 -12.00
N TYR A 186 12.12 -11.02 -12.65
CA TYR A 186 12.58 -12.41 -12.57
C TYR A 186 13.98 -12.63 -13.17
N ASN A 187 14.26 -11.99 -14.30
CA ASN A 187 15.47 -12.23 -15.09
C ASN A 187 16.47 -11.06 -15.05
N SER A 188 16.43 -10.21 -14.02
CA SER A 188 17.43 -9.17 -13.81
C SER A 188 17.50 -8.69 -12.35
N ASP A 189 18.51 -7.90 -12.02
CA ASP A 189 18.64 -7.25 -10.71
C ASP A 189 17.82 -5.96 -10.57
N VAL A 190 16.89 -5.72 -11.51
CA VAL A 190 16.04 -4.54 -11.47
C VAL A 190 15.02 -4.69 -10.34
N GLU A 191 15.16 -3.84 -9.33
CA GLU A 191 14.22 -3.69 -8.24
C GLU A 191 13.58 -2.29 -8.22
N ARG A 192 12.31 -2.23 -7.83
CA ARG A 192 11.53 -0.98 -7.73
C ARG A 192 10.73 -1.00 -6.44
N THR A 193 10.75 0.10 -5.71
CA THR A 193 9.82 0.31 -4.58
C THR A 193 8.39 0.29 -5.06
N VAL A 194 7.52 -0.37 -4.31
CA VAL A 194 6.07 -0.42 -4.56
C VAL A 194 5.35 -0.19 -3.25
N ILE A 195 4.52 0.85 -3.22
CA ILE A 195 3.72 1.22 -2.04
C ILE A 195 2.30 1.50 -2.51
N PHE A 196 1.32 0.83 -1.93
CA PHE A 196 -0.08 0.97 -2.33
C PHE A 196 -1.02 0.84 -1.14
N SER A 197 -2.18 1.48 -1.25
CA SER A 197 -3.21 1.43 -0.22
C SER A 197 -4.61 1.48 -0.84
N PHE A 198 -5.64 1.47 0.01
CA PHE A 198 -7.01 1.75 -0.43
C PHE A 198 -7.22 3.17 -0.90
N HIS A 199 -6.51 4.12 -0.29
CA HIS A 199 -6.66 5.52 -0.56
C HIS A 199 -5.28 6.16 -0.59
N PRO A 200 -4.73 6.42 -1.79
CA PRO A 200 -3.37 6.91 -1.92
C PRO A 200 -3.25 8.43 -1.70
N ALA A 201 -4.36 9.16 -1.69
CA ALA A 201 -4.44 10.61 -1.47
C ALA A 201 -5.88 10.98 -1.06
N GLY A 202 -6.05 12.08 -0.33
CA GLY A 202 -7.36 12.56 0.10
C GLY A 202 -7.32 13.23 1.47
N LEU A 203 -8.48 13.36 2.10
CA LEU A 203 -8.61 13.93 3.44
C LEU A 203 -7.96 12.97 4.45
N TYR A 204 -6.85 13.41 5.04
CA TYR A 204 -5.95 12.69 5.94
C TYR A 204 -5.28 11.43 5.36
N GLU A 205 -5.38 11.21 4.05
CA GLU A 205 -4.91 9.98 3.39
C GLU A 205 -3.65 10.25 2.58
N ARG A 206 -2.56 9.51 2.85
CA ARG A 206 -1.32 9.55 2.07
C ARG A 206 -0.59 8.21 2.12
N LEU A 207 0.17 7.89 1.09
CA LEU A 207 1.09 6.75 1.09
C LEU A 207 2.32 7.11 1.94
N PRO A 208 2.77 6.21 2.82
CA PRO A 208 3.98 6.45 3.60
C PRO A 208 5.20 6.49 2.68
N TYR A 209 6.21 7.29 3.06
CA TYR A 209 7.49 7.40 2.35
C TYR A 209 7.36 7.93 0.91
N CYS A 210 6.24 8.56 0.59
CA CYS A 210 5.93 9.14 -0.70
C CYS A 210 5.70 10.65 -0.59
N GLU A 211 6.28 11.33 0.41
CA GLU A 211 6.13 12.76 0.66
C GLU A 211 6.40 13.62 -0.58
N PRO A 212 7.38 13.29 -1.46
CA PRO A 212 7.59 14.05 -2.69
C PRO A 212 6.39 14.05 -3.65
N LEU A 213 5.53 13.03 -3.62
CA LEU A 213 4.35 12.91 -4.50
C LEU A 213 3.32 14.03 -4.26
N TYR A 214 3.29 14.59 -3.06
CA TYR A 214 2.18 15.42 -2.61
C TYR A 214 2.50 16.91 -2.57
N SER A 215 1.52 17.73 -2.93
CA SER A 215 1.58 19.19 -2.82
C SER A 215 1.39 19.62 -1.37
N THR A 216 2.14 20.63 -0.96
CA THR A 216 1.95 21.34 0.32
C THR A 216 1.35 22.73 0.12
N LYS A 217 1.01 23.10 -1.13
CA LYS A 217 0.80 24.50 -1.54
C LYS A 217 -0.64 24.99 -1.45
N ASP A 218 -1.65 24.11 -1.43
CA ASP A 218 -3.05 24.52 -1.49
C ASP A 218 -3.94 23.72 -0.51
N MET A 219 -4.54 24.47 0.42
CA MET A 219 -5.83 24.24 1.13
C MET A 219 -5.95 23.06 2.11
N ASN A 220 -6.11 23.42 3.39
CA ASN A 220 -6.28 22.54 4.56
C ASN A 220 -5.10 21.58 4.75
N ASP A 221 -4.34 21.74 5.84
CA ASP A 221 -3.23 20.85 6.23
C ASP A 221 -3.62 19.36 6.28
N ASP A 222 -4.93 19.12 6.29
CA ASP A 222 -5.58 17.83 6.34
C ASP A 222 -5.78 17.17 4.97
N PHE A 223 -5.82 17.90 3.84
CA PHE A 223 -6.12 17.31 2.53
C PHE A 223 -4.86 17.09 1.68
N THR A 224 -4.59 15.84 1.32
CA THR A 224 -3.41 15.46 0.54
C THR A 224 -3.74 15.39 -0.96
N ILE A 225 -3.03 16.19 -1.77
CA ILE A 225 -3.20 16.26 -3.24
C ILE A 225 -1.92 15.84 -3.95
N ILE A 226 -2.04 15.05 -5.01
CA ILE A 226 -0.93 14.65 -5.89
C ILE A 226 -0.43 15.87 -6.68
N LYS A 227 0.88 16.12 -6.70
CA LYS A 227 1.45 17.24 -7.47
C LYS A 227 1.22 17.07 -8.96
N GLU A 228 0.96 18.20 -9.63
CA GLU A 228 0.74 18.30 -11.07
C GLU A 228 1.83 17.59 -11.89
N GLU A 229 3.10 17.71 -11.50
CA GLU A 229 4.24 17.09 -12.20
C GLU A 229 4.19 15.56 -12.27
N PHE A 230 3.47 14.91 -11.33
CA PHE A 230 3.28 13.46 -11.33
C PHE A 230 2.03 13.01 -12.06
N ILE A 231 1.12 13.93 -12.42
CA ILE A 231 -0.17 13.58 -13.04
C ILE A 231 0.01 12.75 -14.31
N GLN A 232 0.98 13.13 -15.16
CA GLN A 232 1.39 12.44 -16.39
C GLN A 232 1.89 10.99 -16.21
N TYR A 233 2.08 10.52 -14.98
CA TYR A 233 2.57 9.16 -14.69
C TYR A 233 1.44 8.20 -14.32
N GLY A 234 0.23 8.41 -14.85
CA GLY A 234 -0.93 7.54 -14.68
C GLY A 234 -1.98 8.06 -13.69
N TRP A 235 -1.85 9.29 -13.19
CA TRP A 235 -2.77 9.85 -12.20
C TRP A 235 -3.84 10.78 -12.81
N GLU A 236 -3.90 10.86 -14.14
CA GLU A 236 -4.78 11.77 -14.89
C GLU A 236 -6.27 11.56 -14.56
N ASP A 237 -6.68 10.31 -14.31
CA ASP A 237 -8.05 9.93 -13.97
C ASP A 237 -8.30 9.77 -12.46
N PHE A 238 -7.32 10.06 -11.59
CA PHE A 238 -7.48 9.84 -10.15
C PHE A 238 -8.62 10.66 -9.56
N ASN A 239 -8.78 11.91 -10.01
CA ASN A 239 -9.87 12.80 -9.61
C ASN A 239 -11.16 12.57 -10.42
N TYR A 240 -11.19 11.59 -11.32
CA TYR A 240 -12.31 11.35 -12.20
C TYR A 240 -13.25 10.29 -11.62
N ASN A 241 -14.49 10.68 -11.29
CA ASN A 241 -15.56 9.79 -10.78
C ASN A 241 -16.14 8.85 -11.85
N GLY A 242 -15.36 8.46 -12.85
CA GLY A 242 -15.79 7.59 -13.95
C GLY A 242 -15.96 6.14 -13.50
N GLN A 243 -16.95 5.46 -14.09
CA GLN A 243 -17.13 4.02 -13.88
C GLN A 243 -15.96 3.23 -14.47
N LYS A 244 -15.19 2.53 -13.62
CA LYS A 244 -14.01 1.73 -14.01
C LYS A 244 -14.35 0.37 -14.65
N SER A 245 -15.55 0.20 -15.23
CA SER A 245 -16.11 -1.09 -15.68
C SER A 245 -15.25 -1.87 -16.70
N ASN A 246 -14.36 -1.19 -17.42
CA ASN A 246 -13.43 -1.79 -18.39
C ASN A 246 -11.95 -1.67 -17.99
N TRP A 247 -11.64 -1.25 -16.77
CA TRP A 247 -10.27 -0.93 -16.35
C TRP A 247 -9.32 -2.14 -16.38
N TRP A 248 -9.89 -3.33 -16.18
CA TRP A 248 -9.19 -4.62 -16.08
C TRP A 248 -9.35 -5.54 -17.31
N LYS A 249 -9.87 -4.98 -18.42
CA LYS A 249 -10.03 -5.66 -19.70
C LYS A 249 -8.79 -5.52 -20.57
#